data_AF-A0A419GHX7-F1
#
_entry.id   AF-A0A419GHX7-F1
#
_cell.length_a   1.000
_cell.length_b   1.000
_cell.length_c   1.000
_cell.angle_alpha   90.00
_cell.angle_beta   90.00
_cell.angle_gamma   90.00
#
_symmetry.space_group_name_H-M   'P 1'
#
loop_
_entity.id
_entity.type
_entity.pdbx_description
1 polymer ?
#
loop_
_entity_poly.entity_id
_entity_poly.type
_entity_poly.pdbx_seq_one_letter_code
_entity_poly.pdbx_strand_id
1 'polypeptide(L)' 'MRDLEKLIDEVNGSMSMEGMPLTKADKDRIRRCAGNDELVEEAIAELIKKHKAVKTLQINK' A
#
# COMPACT_ATOMS: atom_id res chain seq x y z
N MET A 1 15.75 -3.14 -11.03
CA MET A 1 15.16 -4.06 -10.02
C MET A 1 15.84 -3.95 -8.66
N ARG A 2 17.18 -3.94 -8.56
CA ARG A 2 17.86 -3.69 -7.26
C ARG A 2 17.47 -2.36 -6.61
N ASP A 3 17.25 -1.32 -7.40
CA ASP A 3 16.87 0.01 -6.89
C ASP A 3 15.44 0.05 -6.34
N LEU A 4 14.54 -0.79 -6.89
CA LEU A 4 13.15 -0.87 -6.43
C LEU A 4 13.03 -1.58 -5.08
N GLU A 5 13.72 -2.71 -4.91
CA GLU A 5 13.71 -3.41 -3.62
C GLU A 5 14.39 -2.57 -2.52
N LYS A 6 15.48 -1.86 -2.86
CA LYS A 6 16.11 -0.92 -1.93
C LYS A 6 15.15 0.19 -1.51
N LEU A 7 14.41 0.78 -2.45
CA LEU A 7 13.38 1.77 -2.15
C LEU A 7 12.30 1.20 -1.22
N ILE A 8 11.82 -0.02 -1.49
CA ILE A 8 10.83 -0.70 -0.64
C ILE A 8 11.37 -0.91 0.77
N ASP A 9 12.63 -1.30 0.91
CA ASP A 9 13.27 -1.53 2.20
C ASP A 9 13.48 -0.22 2.98
N GLU A 10 13.87 0.86 2.31
CA GLU A 10 14.00 2.19 2.90
C GLU A 10 12.65 2.70 3.42
N VAL A 11 11.59 2.63 2.60
CA VAL A 11 10.23 3.02 3.02
C VAL A 11 9.76 2.14 4.17
N ASN A 12 9.97 0.83 4.09
CA ASN A 12 9.62 -0.09 5.17
C ASN A 12 10.38 0.22 6.46
N GLY A 13 11.66 0.61 6.35
CA GLY A 13 12.48 1.04 7.49
C GLY A 13 11.87 2.24 8.19
N SER A 14 11.56 3.31 7.46
CA SER A 14 10.91 4.52 8.02
C SER A 14 9.55 4.20 8.65
N MET A 15 8.72 3.43 7.95
CA MET A 15 7.41 3.01 8.44
C MET A 15 7.50 2.14 9.71
N SER A 16 8.52 1.27 9.80
CA SER A 16 8.77 0.42 10.96
C SER A 16 9.22 1.21 12.18
N MET A 17 10.00 2.29 11.99
CA MET A 17 10.40 3.19 13.08
C MET A 17 9.18 3.85 13.75
N GLU A 18 8.13 4.10 12.98
CA GLU A 18 6.85 4.63 13.47
C GLU A 18 5.89 3.53 14.00
N GLY A 19 6.37 2.29 14.13
CA GLY A 19 5.56 1.15 14.59
C GLY A 19 4.52 0.65 13.56
N MET A 20 4.66 1.03 12.29
CA MET A 20 3.72 0.70 11.22
C MET A 20 4.42 0.02 10.02
N PRO A 21 5.08 -1.13 10.19
CA PRO A 21 5.82 -1.79 9.10
C PRO A 21 4.92 -2.08 7.89
N LEU A 22 5.49 -2.02 6.68
CA LEU A 22 4.76 -2.36 5.46
C LEU A 22 4.36 -3.83 5.45
N THR A 23 3.09 -4.11 5.16
CA THR A 23 2.63 -5.48 4.98
C THR A 23 3.15 -6.05 3.66
N LYS A 24 3.14 -7.39 3.54
CA LYS A 24 3.48 -8.06 2.27
C LYS A 24 2.64 -7.50 1.10
N ALA A 25 1.35 -7.27 1.33
CA ALA A 25 0.46 -6.73 0.31
C ALA A 25 0.81 -5.29 -0.10
N ASP A 26 1.35 -4.48 0.83
CA ASP A 26 1.83 -3.14 0.50
C ASP A 26 3.07 -3.20 -0.39
N LYS A 27 4.04 -4.07 -0.03
CA LYS A 27 5.26 -4.28 -0.82
C LYS A 27 4.94 -4.80 -2.23
N ASP A 28 4.02 -5.76 -2.34
CA ASP A 28 3.58 -6.31 -3.62
C ASP A 28 2.85 -5.25 -4.48
N ARG A 29 2.05 -4.36 -3.86
CA ARG A 29 1.46 -3.21 -4.57
C ARG A 29 2.52 -2.26 -5.10
N ILE A 30 3.53 -1.91 -4.30
CA ILE A 30 4.62 -1.02 -4.75
C ILE A 30 5.34 -1.64 -5.95
N ARG A 31 5.62 -2.94 -5.93
CA ARG A 31 6.21 -3.65 -7.09
C ARG A 31 5.33 -3.61 -8.33
N ARG A 32 4.01 -3.79 -8.16
CA ARG A 32 3.04 -3.72 -9.27
C ARG A 32 3.00 -2.34 -9.92
N CYS A 33 3.07 -1.27 -9.12
CA CYS A 33 2.87 0.09 -9.58
C CYS A 33 4.16 0.78 -10.08
N ALA A 34 5.32 0.22 -9.76
CA ALA A 34 6.61 0.86 -10.05
C ALA A 34 6.78 1.16 -11.55
N GLY A 35 6.81 2.44 -11.89
CA GLY A 35 6.99 2.92 -13.26
C GLY A 35 5.75 2.83 -14.16
N ASN A 36 4.56 2.63 -13.58
CA ASN A 36 3.29 2.60 -14.32
C ASN A 36 2.20 3.41 -13.60
N ASP A 37 1.94 4.61 -14.10
CA ASP A 37 0.98 5.55 -13.50
C ASP A 37 -0.48 5.07 -13.58
N GLU A 38 -0.86 4.32 -14.61
CA GLU A 38 -2.20 3.76 -14.72
C GLU A 38 -2.47 2.73 -13.61
N LEU A 39 -1.47 1.90 -13.29
CA LEU A 39 -1.56 0.93 -12.19
C LEU A 39 -1.56 1.60 -10.82
N VAL A 40 -0.93 2.77 -10.68
CA VAL A 40 -1.00 3.59 -9.46
C VAL A 40 -2.44 4.05 -9.22
N GLU A 41 -3.08 4.64 -10.22
CA GLU A 41 -4.46 5.12 -10.10
C GLU A 41 -5.45 3.98 -9.81
N GLU A 42 -5.25 2.83 -10.46
CA GLU A 42 -6.04 1.63 -10.19
C GLU A 42 -5.89 1.17 -8.73
N ALA A 43 -4.65 1.08 -8.23
CA ALA A 43 -4.37 0.66 -6.86
C ALA A 43 -4.96 1.65 -5.83
N ILE A 44 -4.93 2.95 -6.11
CA ILE A 44 -5.59 3.98 -5.28
C ILE A 44 -7.10 3.74 -5.24
N ALA A 45 -7.74 3.53 -6.40
CA ALA A 45 -9.18 3.27 -6.47
C ALA A 45 -9.59 2.00 -5.70
N GLU A 46 -8.80 0.93 -5.80
CA GLU A 46 -9.02 -0.31 -5.04
C GLU A 46 -8.89 -0.11 -3.53
N LEU A 47 -7.87 0.63 -3.08
CA LEU A 47 -7.69 0.97 -1.67
C LEU A 47 -8.86 1.80 -1.15
N ILE A 48 -9.27 2.83 -1.89
CA ILE A 48 -10.45 3.64 -1.55
C ILE A 48 -11.68 2.76 -1.42
N LYS A 49 -11.94 1.85 -2.37
CA LYS A 49 -13.08 0.94 -2.34
C LYS A 49 -13.05 0.01 -1.13
N LYS A 50 -11.90 -0.61 -0.84
CA LYS A 50 -11.71 -1.50 0.30
C LYS A 50 -12.04 -0.81 1.62
N HIS A 51 -11.52 0.41 1.82
CA HIS A 51 -11.70 1.12 3.08
C HIS A 51 -13.04 1.87 3.18
N LYS A 52 -13.67 2.23 2.06
CA LYS A 52 -15.06 2.72 2.04
C LYS A 52 -16.04 1.66 2.55
N ALA A 53 -15.87 0.39 2.15
CA ALA A 53 -16.77 -0.69 2.56
C ALA A 53 -16.73 -1.00 4.08
N VAL A 54 -15.62 -0.71 4.74
CA VAL A 54 -15.45 -0.95 6.19
C VAL A 54 -16.25 0.03 7.05
N LYS A 55 -16.44 1.29 6.59
CA LYS A 55 -17.22 2.28 7.35
C LYS A 55 -18.71 1.95 7.44
N THR A 56 -19.27 1.21 6.49
CA THR A 56 -20.71 0.90 6.46
C THR A 56 -21.10 -0.24 7.42
N LEU A 57 -20.16 -1.04 7.89
CA LEU A 57 -20.42 -2.21 8.74
C LEU A 57 -20.20 -1.96 10.25
N GLN A 58 -19.76 -0.76 10.65
CA GLN A 58 -19.46 -0.43 12.05
C GLN A 58 -20.53 0.42 12.75
N ILE A 59 -21.62 0.80 12.08
CA ILE A 59 -22.68 1.67 12.65
C ILE A 59 -23.81 0.86 13.31
N ASN A 60 -23.82 -0.47 13.21
CA ASN A 60 -24.85 -1.33 13.82
C ASN A 60 -24.29 -2.25 14.91
N LYS A 61 -23.74 -1.69 16.00
CA LYS A 61 -23.50 -2.43 17.25
C LYS A 61 -24.06 -1.69 18.44
#